data_AF-A0A328HGZ3-F1
#
_entry.id   AF-A0A328HGZ3-F1
#
_cell.length_a   1.000
_cell.length_b   1.000
_cell.length_c   1.000
_cell.angle_alpha   90.00
_cell.angle_beta   90.00
_cell.angle_gamma   90.00
#
_symmetry.space_group_name_H-M   'P 1'
#
loop_
_entity.id
_entity.type
_entity.pdbx_description
1 polymer ?
#
loop_
_entity_poly.entity_id
_entity_poly.type
_entity_poly.pdbx_seq_one_letter_code
_entity_poly.pdbx_strand_id
1 'polypeptide(L)'
;MRTADARAEEARTVLVTGATGYIGGRLVPRLLDAGHRVKVLVRSPEKIAGVPWFDDVEVVRSSLDDSAALEEALQGVDVLYYLVHSMAAGSGFEAKEKAMAELVAGAAATASVRRIVYLGGLHPRNTALSTHMRSREAVGEVFLSGPVDAIVFQAGVVIGSGSASFEMIRHLAETLPLMPAPSWVRNRIEAIAVRDVLYYLVGAAALAEPLNRTFDIGCRDVLTYAGMMKEYAAEAGLPARPVLALPVPAPRLAGLWVALVTPIPLSMSVPLVQSLQHDAVSAEHDIDTYIKQPDGGLTGYRGAVALALGKERDGQVETTWANAGADADPLPSDPGWAGHRVYVDERTFASDVDVAHVWTVIEGIGGRNGWYSLPLAWSVRGWLDKLSGGAGLLRGRRHPHHLVAGEVVDWWRVERIERGRLLRLRAEMRAPGRAWLELCVEPDGTGSLYRQRAIFFPKGLSGRLYWLAVLPFHSIIFPAMSRNITAAARRLSAEEKTRGAEPDARRTGAGEAQPTP
;
A
#
# COMPACT_ATOMS: atom_id res chain seq x y z
N MET A 1 -27.38 16.83 34.90
CA MET A 1 -28.05 17.92 34.15
C MET A 1 -26.98 18.91 33.73
N ARG A 2 -26.96 19.27 32.43
CA ARG A 2 -25.87 19.84 31.59
C ARG A 2 -24.99 18.74 30.95
N THR A 3 -24.96 18.48 29.65
CA THR A 3 -25.70 18.95 28.47
C THR A 3 -25.62 17.79 27.46
N ALA A 4 -26.71 17.02 27.33
CA ALA A 4 -26.86 15.98 26.30
C ALA A 4 -27.62 16.51 25.07
N ASP A 5 -27.87 17.82 25.01
CA ASP A 5 -28.57 18.52 23.93
C ASP A 5 -27.62 19.49 23.21
N ALA A 6 -26.89 18.96 22.23
CA ALA A 6 -26.40 19.67 21.04
C ALA A 6 -25.64 18.66 20.16
N ARG A 7 -26.20 18.35 18.98
CA ARG A 7 -25.72 17.41 17.93
C ARG A 7 -26.17 15.95 18.03
N ALA A 8 -27.48 15.72 18.05
CA ALA A 8 -28.00 14.78 17.06
C ALA A 8 -28.10 15.57 15.74
N GLU A 9 -26.97 15.72 15.04
CA GLU A 9 -27.01 16.17 13.65
C GLU A 9 -27.85 15.15 12.88
N GLU A 10 -28.88 15.59 12.17
CA GLU A 10 -29.77 14.68 11.42
C GLU A 10 -28.93 13.73 10.56
N ALA A 11 -29.05 12.43 10.81
CA ALA A 11 -28.39 11.40 10.03
C ALA A 11 -28.75 11.58 8.55
N ARG A 12 -27.79 12.05 7.74
CA ARG A 12 -27.95 12.22 6.30
C ARG A 12 -27.73 10.91 5.56
N THR A 13 -28.42 10.73 4.46
CA THR A 13 -28.10 9.72 3.47
C THR A 13 -27.09 10.31 2.50
N VAL A 14 -25.89 9.73 2.44
CA VAL A 14 -24.79 10.23 1.63
C VAL A 14 -24.39 9.21 0.58
N LEU A 15 -24.14 9.65 -0.65
CA LEU A 15 -23.60 8.80 -1.71
C LEU A 15 -22.15 9.17 -1.99
N VAL A 16 -21.25 8.20 -1.91
CA VAL A 16 -19.83 8.38 -2.20
C VAL A 16 -19.49 7.71 -3.52
N THR A 17 -19.15 8.53 -4.51
CA THR A 17 -18.46 8.05 -5.72
C THR A 17 -16.97 7.91 -5.43
N GLY A 18 -16.27 7.05 -6.17
CA GLY A 18 -14.83 6.89 -5.99
C GLY A 18 -14.43 6.21 -4.67
N ALA A 19 -15.33 5.42 -4.07
CA ALA A 19 -15.07 4.65 -2.85
C ALA A 19 -13.94 3.61 -2.99
N THR A 20 -13.62 3.19 -4.22
CA THR A 20 -12.45 2.36 -4.52
C THR A 20 -11.12 3.14 -4.47
N GLY A 21 -11.18 4.47 -4.42
CA GLY A 21 -10.03 5.37 -4.47
C GLY A 21 -9.53 5.78 -3.09
N TYR A 22 -8.36 6.42 -3.07
CA TYR A 22 -7.63 6.76 -1.85
C TYR A 22 -8.46 7.54 -0.82
N ILE A 23 -9.11 8.63 -1.25
CA ILE A 23 -9.92 9.49 -0.37
C ILE A 23 -11.26 8.83 -0.06
N GLY A 24 -11.97 8.33 -1.08
CA GLY A 24 -13.31 7.74 -0.91
C GLY A 24 -13.31 6.57 0.07
N GLY A 25 -12.35 5.64 -0.05
CA GLY A 25 -12.27 4.48 0.84
C GLY A 25 -11.94 4.81 2.31
N ARG A 26 -11.34 5.98 2.56
CA ARG A 26 -11.07 6.51 3.91
C ARG A 26 -12.18 7.41 4.43
N LEU A 27 -12.94 8.04 3.53
CA LEU A 27 -14.08 8.88 3.89
C LEU A 27 -15.28 8.05 4.35
N VAL A 28 -15.58 6.94 3.68
CA VAL A 28 -16.73 6.07 4.01
C VAL A 28 -16.81 5.70 5.50
N PRO A 29 -15.77 5.13 6.14
CA PRO A 29 -15.85 4.78 7.55
C PRO A 29 -16.05 6.00 8.45
N ARG A 30 -15.54 7.18 8.06
CA ARG A 30 -15.73 8.42 8.82
C ARG A 30 -17.12 9.01 8.71
N LEU A 31 -17.79 8.82 7.57
CA LEU A 31 -19.20 9.17 7.42
C LEU A 31 -20.08 8.23 8.25
N LEU A 32 -19.74 6.93 8.31
CA LEU A 32 -20.41 5.96 9.18
C LEU A 32 -20.22 6.31 10.67
N ASP A 33 -18.99 6.60 11.10
CA ASP A 33 -18.67 7.02 12.46
C ASP A 33 -19.39 8.33 12.86
N ALA A 34 -19.61 9.22 11.89
CA ALA A 34 -20.40 10.45 12.07
C ALA A 34 -21.93 10.22 12.11
N GLY A 35 -22.38 8.97 12.00
CA GLY A 35 -23.79 8.59 12.09
C GLY A 35 -24.59 8.76 10.79
N HIS A 36 -23.93 8.93 9.64
CA HIS A 36 -24.60 9.03 8.35
C HIS A 36 -24.91 7.64 7.75
N ARG A 37 -25.96 7.57 6.93
CA ARG A 37 -26.26 6.38 6.13
C ARG A 37 -25.49 6.46 4.82
N VAL A 38 -24.59 5.53 4.56
CA VAL A 38 -23.68 5.62 3.42
C VAL A 38 -24.09 4.67 2.29
N LYS A 39 -24.23 5.25 1.09
CA LYS A 39 -24.25 4.52 -0.18
C LYS A 39 -22.91 4.70 -0.89
N VAL A 40 -22.41 3.66 -1.54
CA VAL A 40 -21.21 3.73 -2.37
C VAL A 40 -21.55 3.36 -3.81
N LEU A 41 -21.20 4.23 -4.76
CA LEU A 41 -21.36 3.96 -6.18
C LEU A 41 -20.05 3.45 -6.76
N VAL A 42 -20.06 2.19 -7.21
CA VAL A 42 -18.88 1.52 -7.75
C VAL A 42 -19.21 0.78 -9.04
N ARG A 43 -18.28 0.80 -10.00
CA ARG A 43 -18.39 0.02 -11.25
C ARG A 43 -18.16 -1.48 -11.04
N SER A 44 -17.27 -1.79 -10.10
CA SER A 44 -16.72 -3.11 -9.80
C SER A 44 -16.82 -3.37 -8.29
N PRO A 45 -17.96 -3.86 -7.78
CA PRO A 45 -18.15 -4.16 -6.35
C PRO A 45 -17.07 -5.07 -5.75
N GLU A 46 -16.53 -5.98 -6.55
CA GLU A 46 -15.46 -6.90 -6.16
C GLU A 46 -14.19 -6.19 -5.64
N LYS A 47 -13.96 -4.92 -6.04
CA LYS A 47 -12.80 -4.14 -5.60
C LYS A 47 -12.89 -3.62 -4.17
N ILE A 48 -14.09 -3.55 -3.61
CA ILE A 48 -14.32 -3.12 -2.23
C ILE A 48 -14.73 -4.28 -1.31
N ALA A 49 -14.88 -5.51 -1.82
CA ALA A 49 -15.32 -6.65 -1.02
C ALA A 49 -14.40 -7.00 0.17
N GLY A 50 -13.14 -6.56 0.16
CA GLY A 50 -12.17 -6.80 1.23
C GLY A 50 -11.99 -5.65 2.23
N VAL A 51 -12.74 -4.55 2.10
CA VAL A 51 -12.62 -3.41 3.03
C VAL A 51 -13.45 -3.65 4.30
N PRO A 52 -13.01 -3.18 5.49
CA PRO A 52 -13.69 -3.50 6.75
C PRO A 52 -15.13 -3.00 6.85
N TRP A 53 -15.46 -1.91 6.17
CA TRP A 53 -16.78 -1.24 6.22
C TRP A 53 -17.76 -1.75 5.16
N PHE A 54 -17.41 -2.77 4.38
CA PHE A 54 -18.23 -3.21 3.24
C PHE A 54 -19.66 -3.59 3.64
N ASP A 55 -19.82 -4.27 4.78
CA ASP A 55 -21.12 -4.75 5.27
C ASP A 55 -21.98 -3.64 5.90
N ASP A 56 -21.40 -2.46 6.15
CA ASP A 56 -22.07 -1.32 6.80
C ASP A 56 -22.65 -0.30 5.80
N VAL A 57 -22.52 -0.55 4.49
CA VAL A 57 -22.92 0.39 3.43
C VAL A 57 -23.84 -0.24 2.39
N GLU A 58 -24.62 0.59 1.70
CA GLU A 58 -25.37 0.18 0.50
C GLU A 58 -24.47 0.29 -0.73
N VAL A 59 -24.20 -0.84 -1.39
CA VAL A 59 -23.36 -0.89 -2.60
C VAL A 59 -24.23 -0.78 -3.85
N VAL A 60 -24.09 0.33 -4.57
CA VAL A 60 -24.79 0.55 -5.85
C VAL A 60 -23.83 0.30 -7.00
N ARG A 61 -24.11 -0.75 -7.79
CA ARG A 61 -23.35 -1.06 -9.00
C ARG A 61 -23.83 -0.17 -10.15
N SER A 62 -23.08 0.86 -10.47
CA SER A 62 -23.39 1.77 -11.58
C SER A 62 -22.13 2.41 -12.16
N SER A 63 -22.27 3.00 -13.34
CA SER A 63 -21.23 3.78 -14.00
C SER A 63 -21.69 5.23 -14.17
N LEU A 64 -20.77 6.17 -14.10
CA LEU A 64 -21.08 7.61 -14.14
C LEU A 64 -21.48 8.12 -15.54
N ASP A 65 -21.47 7.26 -16.55
CA ASP A 65 -21.91 7.53 -17.91
C ASP A 65 -23.35 7.04 -18.19
N ASP A 66 -24.02 6.43 -17.20
CA ASP A 66 -25.41 5.97 -17.29
C ASP A 66 -26.33 6.89 -16.47
N SER A 67 -26.98 7.84 -17.16
CA SER A 67 -27.85 8.84 -16.50
C SER A 67 -29.02 8.21 -15.75
N ALA A 68 -29.65 7.18 -16.31
CA ALA A 68 -30.83 6.57 -15.70
C ALA A 68 -30.44 5.80 -14.43
N ALA A 69 -29.33 5.05 -14.48
CA ALA A 69 -28.81 4.36 -13.30
C ALA A 69 -28.29 5.33 -12.24
N LEU A 70 -27.79 6.51 -12.62
CA LEU A 70 -27.40 7.56 -11.68
C LEU A 70 -28.59 8.17 -10.95
N GLU A 71 -29.68 8.47 -11.67
CA GLU A 71 -30.90 9.00 -11.08
C GLU A 71 -31.51 8.04 -10.05
N GLU A 72 -31.50 6.73 -10.33
CA GLU A 72 -31.92 5.70 -9.39
C GLU A 72 -31.00 5.64 -8.16
N ALA A 73 -29.69 5.65 -8.38
CA ALA A 73 -28.69 5.62 -7.31
C ALA A 73 -28.79 6.81 -6.35
N LEU A 74 -29.18 7.98 -6.87
CA LEU A 74 -29.28 9.24 -6.13
C LEU A 74 -30.62 9.43 -5.43
N GLN A 75 -31.60 8.53 -5.60
CA GLN A 75 -32.88 8.63 -4.90
C GLN A 75 -32.69 8.62 -3.37
N GLY A 76 -33.24 9.64 -2.71
CA GLY A 76 -33.18 9.80 -1.26
C GLY A 76 -31.79 10.18 -0.73
N VAL A 77 -30.87 10.61 -1.59
CA VAL A 77 -29.53 11.08 -1.19
C VAL A 77 -29.57 12.57 -0.84
N ASP A 78 -29.10 12.91 0.36
CA ASP A 78 -28.96 14.31 0.79
C ASP A 78 -27.67 14.92 0.28
N VAL A 79 -26.56 14.18 0.35
CA VAL A 79 -25.22 14.69 0.01
C VAL A 79 -24.51 13.72 -0.94
N LEU A 80 -24.07 14.24 -2.08
CA LEU A 80 -23.28 13.51 -3.07
C LEU A 80 -21.81 13.91 -2.97
N TYR A 81 -20.93 12.96 -2.66
CA TYR A 81 -19.49 13.13 -2.77
C TYR A 81 -19.00 12.70 -4.15
N TYR A 82 -18.52 13.67 -4.94
CA TYR A 82 -17.87 13.42 -6.21
C TYR A 82 -16.35 13.30 -6.00
N LEU A 83 -15.83 12.08 -5.86
CA LEU A 83 -14.40 11.81 -5.62
C LEU A 83 -13.77 10.95 -6.74
N VAL A 84 -14.43 10.88 -7.89
CA VAL A 84 -13.87 10.24 -9.08
C VAL A 84 -12.93 11.22 -9.76
N HIS A 85 -11.71 10.76 -9.97
CA HIS A 85 -10.70 11.48 -10.76
C HIS A 85 -9.85 10.45 -11.49
N SER A 86 -9.70 10.61 -12.79
CA SER A 86 -8.90 9.69 -13.60
C SER A 86 -7.55 10.29 -13.92
N MET A 87 -6.61 10.19 -12.98
CA MET A 87 -5.21 10.57 -13.21
C MET A 87 -4.57 9.80 -14.39
N ALA A 88 -5.09 8.62 -14.73
CA ALA A 88 -4.53 7.71 -15.73
C ALA A 88 -5.22 7.74 -17.10
N ALA A 89 -6.18 8.65 -17.34
CA ALA A 89 -6.87 8.69 -18.62
C ALA A 89 -6.00 9.39 -19.68
N GLY A 90 -5.88 8.77 -20.86
CA GLY A 90 -5.12 9.26 -22.00
C GLY A 90 -5.68 10.56 -22.62
N SER A 91 -5.42 10.78 -23.91
CA SER A 91 -5.93 11.97 -24.62
C SER A 91 -7.47 12.08 -24.52
N GLY A 92 -7.96 13.31 -24.31
CA GLY A 92 -9.40 13.61 -24.23
C GLY A 92 -10.06 13.38 -22.87
N PHE A 93 -9.29 13.12 -21.81
CA PHE A 93 -9.86 12.94 -20.46
C PHE A 93 -10.56 14.21 -19.93
N GLU A 94 -10.03 15.40 -20.22
CA GLU A 94 -10.59 16.69 -19.78
C GLU A 94 -12.06 16.84 -20.21
N ALA A 95 -12.35 16.55 -21.48
CA ALA A 95 -13.73 16.58 -22.01
C ALA A 95 -14.61 15.48 -21.40
N LYS A 96 -14.05 14.29 -21.15
CA LYS A 96 -14.79 13.17 -20.54
C LYS A 96 -15.13 13.44 -19.07
N GLU A 97 -14.20 13.96 -18.27
CA GLU A 97 -14.44 14.31 -16.88
C GLU A 97 -15.48 15.43 -16.77
N LYS A 98 -15.39 16.44 -17.63
CA LYS A 98 -16.40 17.50 -17.71
C LYS A 98 -17.79 16.93 -18.05
N ALA A 99 -17.90 16.11 -19.10
CA ALA A 99 -19.18 15.51 -19.50
C ALA A 99 -19.77 14.60 -18.42
N MET A 100 -18.93 13.82 -17.72
CA MET A 100 -19.39 13.01 -16.58
C MET A 100 -19.87 13.89 -15.41
N ALA A 101 -19.19 15.00 -15.13
CA ALA A 101 -19.64 15.94 -14.09
C ALA A 101 -20.99 16.58 -14.46
N GLU A 102 -21.19 16.94 -15.73
CA GLU A 102 -22.45 17.50 -16.23
C GLU A 102 -23.61 16.50 -16.10
N LEU A 103 -23.39 15.24 -16.47
CA LEU A 103 -24.36 14.15 -16.30
C LEU A 103 -24.72 13.95 -14.82
N VAL A 104 -23.72 13.89 -13.94
CA VAL A 104 -23.94 13.71 -12.51
C VAL A 104 -24.64 14.91 -11.87
N ALA A 105 -24.30 16.14 -12.27
CA ALA A 105 -24.98 17.34 -11.80
C ALA A 105 -26.46 17.34 -12.22
N GLY A 106 -26.76 16.93 -13.45
CA GLY A 106 -28.14 16.77 -13.94
C GLY A 106 -28.92 15.71 -13.16
N ALA A 107 -28.34 14.51 -12.99
CA ALA A 107 -28.97 13.43 -12.24
C ALA A 107 -29.20 13.79 -10.75
N ALA A 108 -28.24 14.50 -10.14
CA ALA A 108 -28.38 15.01 -8.77
C ALA A 108 -29.52 16.02 -8.65
N ALA A 109 -29.70 16.88 -9.65
CA ALA A 109 -30.82 17.82 -9.70
C ALA A 109 -32.17 17.09 -9.81
N THR A 110 -32.29 16.13 -10.72
CA THR A 110 -33.50 15.32 -10.90
C THR A 110 -33.87 14.56 -9.63
N ALA A 111 -32.88 14.00 -8.94
CA ALA A 111 -33.06 13.28 -7.68
C ALA A 111 -33.22 14.20 -6.45
N SER A 112 -33.23 15.52 -6.63
CA SER A 112 -33.36 16.52 -5.55
C SER A 112 -32.27 16.39 -4.46
N VAL A 113 -31.05 16.04 -4.87
CA VAL A 113 -29.89 16.03 -3.98
C VAL A 113 -29.69 17.43 -3.42
N ARG A 114 -29.50 17.55 -2.11
CA ARG A 114 -29.36 18.86 -1.45
C ARG A 114 -27.98 19.48 -1.65
N ARG A 115 -26.92 18.67 -1.73
CA ARG A 115 -25.55 19.17 -1.86
C ARG A 115 -24.65 18.24 -2.65
N ILE A 116 -23.80 18.83 -3.48
CA ILE A 116 -22.63 18.15 -4.06
C ILE A 116 -21.37 18.60 -3.31
N VAL A 117 -20.52 17.66 -2.90
CA VAL A 117 -19.20 17.92 -2.34
C VAL A 117 -18.16 17.39 -3.31
N TYR A 118 -17.32 18.28 -3.83
CA TYR A 118 -16.24 17.93 -4.76
C TYR A 118 -14.87 18.25 -4.16
N LEU A 119 -13.93 17.30 -4.28
CA LEU A 119 -12.54 17.51 -3.89
C LEU A 119 -11.69 17.78 -5.15
N GLY A 120 -11.47 19.05 -5.43
CA GLY A 120 -10.54 19.60 -6.41
C GLY A 120 -9.11 19.70 -5.87
N GLY A 121 -8.25 20.49 -6.50
CA GLY A 121 -6.88 20.73 -6.06
C GLY A 121 -6.52 22.21 -6.16
N LEU A 122 -5.65 22.69 -5.27
CA LEU A 122 -5.19 24.08 -5.31
C LEU A 122 -4.53 24.40 -6.65
N HIS A 123 -4.87 25.56 -7.19
CA HIS A 123 -4.29 26.08 -8.42
C HIS A 123 -4.16 27.60 -8.35
N PRO A 124 -3.15 28.19 -9.03
CA PRO A 124 -3.01 29.62 -9.09
C PRO A 124 -4.11 30.23 -9.96
N ARG A 125 -4.57 31.43 -9.59
CA ARG A 125 -5.52 32.19 -10.40
C ARG A 125 -4.78 32.92 -11.54
N ASN A 126 -5.47 33.12 -12.67
CA ASN A 126 -4.98 33.92 -13.80
C ASN A 126 -3.68 33.42 -14.46
N THR A 127 -3.45 32.11 -14.48
CA THR A 127 -2.30 31.53 -15.21
C THR A 127 -2.74 30.37 -16.11
N ALA A 128 -1.96 30.09 -17.15
CA ALA A 128 -2.20 28.94 -18.01
C ALA A 128 -1.89 27.64 -17.26
N LEU A 129 -2.93 26.97 -16.76
CA LEU A 129 -2.81 25.76 -15.96
C LEU A 129 -2.41 24.54 -16.81
N SER A 130 -1.78 23.56 -16.18
CA SER A 130 -1.58 22.23 -16.76
C SER A 130 -2.91 21.55 -17.10
N THR A 131 -2.91 20.62 -18.07
CA THR A 131 -4.15 19.89 -18.47
C THR A 131 -4.83 19.19 -17.30
N HIS A 132 -4.05 18.63 -16.37
CA HIS A 132 -4.59 17.99 -15.16
C HIS A 132 -5.30 18.99 -14.24
N MET A 133 -4.70 20.17 -14.02
CA MET A 133 -5.30 21.20 -13.16
C MET A 133 -6.54 21.82 -13.81
N ARG A 134 -6.51 22.10 -15.13
CA ARG A 134 -7.69 22.60 -15.86
C ARG A 134 -8.87 21.64 -15.81
N SER A 135 -8.63 20.34 -15.95
CA SER A 135 -9.72 19.34 -15.84
C SER A 135 -10.42 19.41 -14.48
N ARG A 136 -9.63 19.50 -13.40
CA ARG A 136 -10.17 19.60 -12.03
C ARG A 136 -10.90 20.92 -11.78
N GLU A 137 -10.37 22.02 -12.28
CA GLU A 137 -11.04 23.33 -12.24
C GLU A 137 -12.37 23.28 -13.00
N ALA A 138 -12.38 22.74 -14.23
CA ALA A 138 -13.58 22.64 -15.06
C ALA A 138 -14.69 21.79 -14.40
N VAL A 139 -14.34 20.70 -13.73
CA VAL A 139 -15.31 19.88 -12.97
C VAL A 139 -15.90 20.68 -11.80
N GLY A 140 -15.07 21.43 -11.07
CA GLY A 140 -15.54 22.32 -10.01
C GLY A 140 -16.53 23.37 -10.52
N GLU A 141 -16.21 24.03 -11.64
CA GLU A 141 -17.09 25.01 -12.28
C GLU A 141 -18.41 24.41 -12.76
N VAL A 142 -18.42 23.18 -13.27
CA VAL A 142 -19.66 22.47 -13.63
C VAL A 142 -20.58 22.32 -12.42
N PHE A 143 -20.05 21.91 -11.27
CA PHE A 143 -20.88 21.76 -10.08
C PHE A 143 -21.35 23.12 -9.52
N LEU A 144 -20.49 24.14 -9.51
CA LEU A 144 -20.84 25.47 -9.01
C LEU A 144 -21.86 26.21 -9.90
N SER A 145 -21.83 25.96 -11.20
CA SER A 145 -22.81 26.51 -12.16
C SER A 145 -24.07 25.66 -12.27
N GLY A 146 -24.09 24.49 -11.63
CA GLY A 146 -25.22 23.57 -11.61
C GLY A 146 -26.37 24.04 -10.72
N PRO A 147 -27.54 23.38 -10.82
CA PRO A 147 -28.73 23.72 -10.05
C PRO A 147 -28.70 23.23 -8.58
N VAL A 148 -27.74 22.37 -8.23
CA VAL A 148 -27.55 21.84 -6.87
C VAL A 148 -26.38 22.57 -6.23
N ASP A 149 -26.57 23.08 -5.00
CA ASP A 149 -25.52 23.77 -4.25
C ASP A 149 -24.27 22.89 -4.12
N ALA A 150 -23.11 23.45 -4.44
CA ALA A 150 -21.85 22.72 -4.43
C ALA A 150 -20.80 23.34 -3.48
N ILE A 151 -20.20 22.47 -2.65
CA ILE A 151 -18.99 22.79 -1.90
C ILE A 151 -17.81 22.19 -2.65
N VAL A 152 -16.95 23.05 -3.20
CA VAL A 152 -15.76 22.64 -3.94
C VAL A 152 -14.52 22.89 -3.09
N PHE A 153 -13.94 21.84 -2.52
CA PHE A 153 -12.68 21.93 -1.79
C PHE A 153 -11.50 21.91 -2.75
N GLN A 154 -10.65 22.94 -2.70
CA GLN A 154 -9.39 23.02 -3.42
C GLN A 154 -8.27 22.64 -2.46
N ALA A 155 -7.86 21.36 -2.50
CA ALA A 155 -6.90 20.83 -1.55
C ALA A 155 -5.45 21.04 -1.99
N GLY A 156 -4.60 21.35 -1.02
CA GLY A 156 -3.15 21.23 -1.16
C GLY A 156 -2.70 19.79 -1.41
N VAL A 157 -1.39 19.59 -1.46
CA VAL A 157 -0.84 18.25 -1.66
C VAL A 157 -1.19 17.36 -0.48
N VAL A 158 -2.02 16.36 -0.73
CA VAL A 158 -2.48 15.43 0.29
C VAL A 158 -1.33 14.53 0.76
N ILE A 159 -1.03 14.59 2.05
CA ILE A 159 0.02 13.81 2.72
C ILE A 159 -0.62 12.74 3.61
N GLY A 160 -0.31 11.49 3.30
CA GLY A 160 -0.75 10.30 4.00
C GLY A 160 -0.19 9.06 3.31
N SER A 161 0.02 7.98 4.06
CA SER A 161 0.46 6.71 3.48
C SER A 161 -0.51 6.29 2.37
N GLY A 162 0.01 5.87 1.21
CA GLY A 162 -0.79 5.52 0.03
C GLY A 162 -1.22 6.69 -0.87
N SER A 163 -1.07 7.95 -0.45
CA SER A 163 -1.33 9.11 -1.32
C SER A 163 -0.28 9.20 -2.42
N ALA A 164 -0.69 9.36 -3.69
CA ALA A 164 0.23 9.44 -4.83
C ALA A 164 1.34 10.50 -4.65
N SER A 165 1.00 11.67 -4.10
CA SER A 165 1.96 12.75 -3.88
C SER A 165 2.93 12.46 -2.74
N PHE A 166 2.45 11.87 -1.64
CA PHE A 166 3.30 11.43 -0.53
C PHE A 166 4.26 10.33 -0.99
N GLU A 167 3.74 9.33 -1.71
CA GLU A 167 4.54 8.23 -2.24
C GLU A 167 5.62 8.74 -3.22
N MET A 168 5.32 9.76 -4.02
CA MET A 168 6.30 10.39 -4.89
C MET A 168 7.44 11.04 -4.10
N ILE A 169 7.12 11.84 -3.10
CA ILE A 169 8.11 12.49 -2.21
C ILE A 169 8.97 11.43 -1.52
N ARG A 170 8.31 10.42 -0.94
CA ARG A 170 8.98 9.31 -0.24
C ARG A 170 9.93 8.56 -1.15
N HIS A 171 9.47 8.06 -2.29
CA HIS A 171 10.30 7.24 -3.18
C HIS A 171 11.50 8.03 -3.70
N LEU A 172 11.31 9.32 -4.03
CA LEU A 172 12.41 10.18 -4.47
C LEU A 172 13.43 10.41 -3.34
N ALA A 173 12.98 10.77 -2.14
CA ALA A 173 13.85 11.02 -1.00
C ALA A 173 14.55 9.76 -0.46
N GLU A 174 13.91 8.59 -0.53
CA GLU A 174 14.53 7.32 -0.11
C GLU A 174 15.54 6.79 -1.13
N THR A 175 15.33 7.09 -2.42
CA THR A 175 16.12 6.50 -3.51
C THR A 175 17.33 7.35 -3.88
N LEU A 176 17.16 8.67 -3.98
CA LEU A 176 18.14 9.57 -4.56
C LEU A 176 18.90 10.32 -3.45
N PRO A 177 20.19 10.02 -3.21
CA PRO A 177 20.99 10.77 -2.24
C PRO A 177 21.28 12.21 -2.70
N LEU A 178 21.29 12.45 -4.01
CA LEU A 178 21.33 13.77 -4.66
C LEU A 178 20.21 13.80 -5.70
N MET A 179 19.42 14.86 -5.71
CA MET A 179 18.25 14.95 -6.57
C MET A 179 18.41 16.05 -7.63
N PRO A 180 18.81 15.70 -8.87
CA PRO A 180 18.63 16.60 -10.00
C PRO A 180 17.14 16.70 -10.31
N ALA A 181 16.61 17.91 -10.32
CA ALA A 181 15.20 18.15 -10.60
C ALA A 181 15.00 19.45 -11.39
N PRO A 182 13.88 19.60 -12.14
CA PRO A 182 13.56 20.86 -12.82
C PRO A 182 13.49 22.04 -11.83
N SER A 183 13.75 23.25 -12.31
CA SER A 183 13.74 24.47 -11.49
C SER A 183 12.43 24.70 -10.74
N TRP A 184 11.31 24.17 -11.25
CA TRP A 184 9.98 24.21 -10.65
C TRP A 184 9.88 23.53 -9.27
N VAL A 185 10.86 22.74 -8.84
CA VAL A 185 10.90 22.24 -7.44
C VAL A 185 11.03 23.35 -6.40
N ARG A 186 11.30 24.59 -6.84
CA ARG A 186 11.33 25.80 -6.02
C ARG A 186 9.98 26.52 -5.96
N ASN A 187 8.98 26.08 -6.72
CA ASN A 187 7.63 26.63 -6.64
C ASN A 187 7.04 26.36 -5.25
N ARG A 188 6.17 27.27 -4.81
CA ARG A 188 5.56 27.27 -3.49
C ARG A 188 4.36 26.35 -3.48
N ILE A 189 4.27 25.55 -2.45
CA ILE A 189 3.18 24.61 -2.28
C ILE A 189 2.79 24.45 -0.83
N GLU A 190 1.51 24.24 -0.64
CA GLU A 190 0.92 23.90 0.63
C GLU A 190 0.48 22.43 0.63
N ALA A 191 0.83 21.73 1.70
CA ALA A 191 0.37 20.38 1.94
C ALA A 191 -0.95 20.38 2.72
N ILE A 192 -1.61 19.24 2.80
CA ILE A 192 -2.67 18.99 3.78
C ILE A 192 -2.61 17.53 4.21
N ALA A 193 -2.75 17.25 5.51
CA ALA A 193 -2.80 15.86 5.95
C ALA A 193 -4.10 15.19 5.47
N VAL A 194 -4.04 13.92 5.09
CA VAL A 194 -5.24 13.17 4.66
C VAL A 194 -6.36 13.23 5.71
N ARG A 195 -6.00 13.18 7.00
CA ARG A 195 -6.97 13.29 8.10
C ARG A 195 -7.72 14.63 8.10
N ASP A 196 -7.04 15.71 7.76
CA ASP A 196 -7.62 17.05 7.77
C ASP A 196 -8.54 17.23 6.55
N VAL A 197 -8.16 16.66 5.40
CA VAL A 197 -9.06 16.55 4.23
C VAL A 197 -10.34 15.79 4.61
N LEU A 198 -10.20 14.63 5.26
CA LEU A 198 -11.35 13.82 5.68
C LEU A 198 -12.22 14.56 6.71
N TYR A 199 -11.60 15.29 7.64
CA TYR A 199 -12.31 16.12 8.60
C TYR A 199 -13.18 17.18 7.92
N TYR A 200 -12.64 17.92 6.95
CA TYR A 200 -13.41 18.90 6.17
C TYR A 200 -14.52 18.23 5.33
N LEU A 201 -14.24 17.08 4.72
CA LEU A 201 -15.24 16.34 3.94
C LEU A 201 -16.40 15.86 4.81
N VAL A 202 -16.15 15.33 6.01
CA VAL A 202 -17.20 14.93 6.96
C VAL A 202 -17.97 16.16 7.44
N GLY A 203 -17.27 17.23 7.84
CA GLY A 203 -17.91 18.48 8.27
C GLY A 203 -18.83 19.08 7.21
N ALA A 204 -18.50 18.91 5.92
CA ALA A 204 -19.31 19.40 4.81
C ALA A 204 -20.69 18.70 4.70
N ALA A 205 -20.86 17.45 5.18
CA ALA A 205 -22.17 16.82 5.23
C ALA A 205 -23.09 17.47 6.27
N ALA A 206 -22.52 17.92 7.38
CA ALA A 206 -23.26 18.48 8.53
C ALA A 206 -23.72 19.93 8.34
N LEU A 207 -23.16 20.68 7.37
CA LEU A 207 -23.50 22.10 7.21
C LEU A 207 -24.98 22.29 6.82
N ALA A 208 -25.71 23.07 7.63
CA ALA A 208 -27.14 23.32 7.43
C ALA A 208 -27.43 24.37 6.34
N GLU A 209 -26.56 25.36 6.19
CA GLU A 209 -26.79 26.48 5.25
C GLU A 209 -26.50 26.07 3.80
N PRO A 210 -27.29 26.55 2.82
CA PRO A 210 -26.95 26.42 1.41
C PRO A 210 -25.63 27.14 1.13
N LEU A 211 -24.68 26.43 0.51
CA LEU A 211 -23.35 26.95 0.20
C LEU A 211 -22.97 26.50 -1.20
N ASN A 212 -22.72 27.48 -2.07
CA ASN A 212 -22.31 27.25 -3.45
C ASN A 212 -21.04 28.06 -3.78
N ARG A 213 -19.86 27.53 -3.40
CA ARG A 213 -18.57 28.18 -3.67
C ARG A 213 -17.38 27.24 -3.52
N THR A 214 -16.21 27.72 -3.94
CA THR A 214 -14.92 27.09 -3.66
C THR A 214 -14.39 27.46 -2.28
N PHE A 215 -13.64 26.51 -1.69
CA PHE A 215 -12.89 26.67 -0.44
C PHE A 215 -11.49 26.07 -0.54
N ASP A 216 -10.47 26.85 -0.24
CA ASP A 216 -9.09 26.39 -0.16
C ASP A 216 -8.85 25.63 1.16
N ILE A 217 -8.24 24.44 1.08
CA ILE A 217 -7.85 23.66 2.26
C ILE A 217 -6.37 23.26 2.20
N GLY A 218 -5.63 23.65 3.23
CA GLY A 218 -4.20 23.45 3.38
C GLY A 218 -3.79 23.45 4.85
N CYS A 219 -2.57 22.96 5.16
CA CYS A 219 -2.03 22.88 6.52
C CYS A 219 -1.39 24.18 7.02
N ARG A 220 -1.37 25.25 6.20
CA ARG A 220 -0.76 26.57 6.46
C ARG A 220 0.76 26.61 6.48
N ASP A 221 1.40 25.45 6.33
CA ASP A 221 2.84 25.35 6.13
C ASP A 221 3.16 25.44 4.63
N VAL A 222 3.50 26.66 4.18
CA VAL A 222 3.91 26.88 2.79
C VAL A 222 5.39 26.53 2.62
N LEU A 223 5.65 25.47 1.88
CA LEU A 223 6.98 24.96 1.58
C LEU A 223 7.28 25.10 0.08
N THR A 224 8.51 24.77 -0.31
CA THR A 224 8.80 24.40 -1.70
C THR A 224 8.77 22.88 -1.81
N TYR A 225 8.62 22.32 -3.00
CA TYR A 225 8.78 20.87 -3.18
C TYR A 225 10.14 20.36 -2.68
N ALA A 226 11.22 21.13 -2.92
CA ALA A 226 12.53 20.84 -2.36
C ALA A 226 12.52 20.85 -0.82
N GLY A 227 11.78 21.80 -0.21
CA GLY A 227 11.55 21.88 1.23
C GLY A 227 10.80 20.66 1.78
N MET A 228 9.71 20.25 1.12
CA MET A 228 8.96 19.04 1.50
C MET A 228 9.85 17.80 1.50
N MET A 229 10.66 17.60 0.46
CA MET A 229 11.59 16.45 0.40
C MET A 229 12.67 16.50 1.48
N LYS A 230 13.14 17.70 1.84
CA LYS A 230 14.10 17.90 2.94
C LYS A 230 13.47 17.54 4.29
N GLU A 231 12.25 18.01 4.54
CA GLU A 231 11.53 17.72 5.79
C GLU A 231 11.13 16.26 5.89
N TYR A 232 10.70 15.64 4.78
CA TYR A 232 10.50 14.19 4.71
C TYR A 232 11.77 13.44 5.11
N ALA A 233 12.92 13.81 4.54
CA ALA A 233 14.18 13.13 4.84
C ALA A 233 14.56 13.25 6.33
N ALA A 234 14.28 14.40 6.96
CA ALA A 234 14.49 14.59 8.38
C ALA A 234 13.59 13.69 9.23
N GLU A 235 12.28 13.63 8.94
CA GLU A 235 11.32 12.77 9.65
C GLU A 235 11.61 11.27 9.44
N ALA A 236 12.05 10.88 8.25
CA ALA A 236 12.41 9.50 7.93
C ALA A 236 13.79 9.08 8.46
N GLY A 237 14.52 9.96 9.15
CA GLY A 237 15.87 9.69 9.66
C GLY A 237 16.91 9.46 8.56
N LEU A 238 16.69 10.04 7.37
CA LEU A 238 17.59 9.95 6.23
C LEU A 238 18.64 11.06 6.26
N PRO A 239 19.84 10.84 5.69
CA PRO A 239 20.78 11.92 5.43
C PRO A 239 20.15 13.00 4.56
N ALA A 240 20.61 14.24 4.73
CA ALA A 240 20.13 15.38 3.94
C ALA A 240 20.12 15.07 2.44
N ARG A 241 19.03 15.45 1.76
CA ARG A 241 18.82 15.24 0.32
C ARG A 241 19.02 16.57 -0.42
N PRO A 242 20.24 16.90 -0.87
CA PRO A 242 20.46 18.08 -1.68
C PRO A 242 19.65 17.99 -2.98
N VAL A 243 18.92 19.06 -3.29
CA VAL A 243 18.13 19.20 -4.52
C VAL A 243 18.84 20.18 -5.44
N LEU A 244 19.30 19.69 -6.59
CA LEU A 244 19.89 20.50 -7.63
C LEU A 244 18.80 20.90 -8.63
N ALA A 245 18.36 22.15 -8.53
CA ALA A 245 17.32 22.69 -9.40
C ALA A 245 17.93 23.15 -10.73
N LEU A 246 17.58 22.46 -11.81
CA LEU A 246 18.12 22.64 -13.16
C LEU A 246 17.08 23.28 -14.09
N PRO A 247 17.48 24.21 -14.99
CA PRO A 247 16.56 24.86 -15.91
C PRO A 247 16.20 23.93 -17.09
N VAL A 248 15.46 22.85 -16.82
CA VAL A 248 15.07 21.84 -17.82
C VAL A 248 13.65 22.11 -18.30
N PRO A 249 13.42 22.59 -19.53
CA PRO A 249 12.09 22.94 -20.05
C PRO A 249 11.34 21.71 -20.58
N ALA A 250 11.40 20.57 -19.88
CA ALA A 250 10.84 19.30 -20.37
C ALA A 250 10.10 18.52 -19.27
N PRO A 251 8.83 18.86 -18.97
CA PRO A 251 8.02 18.18 -17.95
C PRO A 251 7.84 16.68 -18.24
N ARG A 252 7.69 16.31 -19.52
CA ARG A 252 7.55 14.90 -19.91
C ARG A 252 8.81 14.08 -19.64
N LEU A 253 10.00 14.65 -19.87
CA LEU A 253 11.27 13.99 -19.56
C LEU A 253 11.45 13.86 -18.04
N ALA A 254 11.07 14.87 -17.28
CA ALA A 254 11.09 14.80 -15.82
C ALA A 254 10.10 13.75 -15.27
N GLY A 255 8.89 13.66 -15.83
CA GLY A 255 7.93 12.60 -15.48
C GLY A 255 8.43 11.19 -15.84
N LEU A 256 9.11 11.03 -16.97
CA LEU A 256 9.77 9.77 -17.35
C LEU A 256 10.90 9.40 -16.39
N TRP A 257 11.71 10.39 -15.99
CA TRP A 257 12.75 10.21 -14.99
C TRP A 257 12.17 9.74 -13.65
N VAL A 258 11.08 10.36 -13.18
CA VAL A 258 10.37 9.94 -11.96
C VAL A 258 9.86 8.51 -12.08
N ALA A 259 9.22 8.13 -13.20
CA ALA A 259 8.74 6.77 -13.43
C ALA A 259 9.86 5.72 -13.50
N LEU A 260 11.07 6.11 -13.93
CA LEU A 260 12.23 5.22 -13.95
C LEU A 260 12.77 4.97 -12.54
N VAL A 261 12.83 6.02 -11.70
CA VAL A 261 13.45 5.97 -10.37
C VAL A 261 12.46 5.67 -9.25
N THR A 262 11.16 5.64 -9.52
CA THR A 262 10.10 5.31 -8.56
C THR A 262 9.21 4.19 -9.08
N PRO A 263 8.47 3.46 -8.22
CA PRO A 263 7.45 2.51 -8.66
C PRO A 263 6.18 3.16 -9.23
N ILE A 264 6.09 4.49 -9.27
CA ILE A 264 4.89 5.21 -9.69
C ILE A 264 4.77 5.10 -11.22
N PRO A 265 3.63 4.65 -11.75
CA PRO A 265 3.43 4.52 -13.19
C PRO A 265 3.50 5.88 -13.90
N LEU A 266 3.97 5.86 -15.15
CA LEU A 266 4.15 7.05 -15.99
C LEU A 266 2.87 7.87 -16.16
N SER A 267 1.72 7.19 -16.19
CA SER A 267 0.40 7.82 -16.29
C SER A 267 0.09 8.75 -15.13
N MET A 268 0.69 8.56 -13.95
CA MET A 268 0.53 9.46 -12.81
C MET A 268 1.74 10.39 -12.62
N SER A 269 2.96 9.92 -12.90
CA SER A 269 4.16 10.74 -12.68
C SER A 269 4.19 11.97 -13.60
N VAL A 270 3.73 11.86 -14.85
CA VAL A 270 3.71 13.00 -15.78
C VAL A 270 2.72 14.09 -15.33
N PRO A 271 1.43 13.80 -15.06
CA PRO A 271 0.50 14.80 -14.53
C PRO A 271 0.96 15.45 -13.22
N LEU A 272 1.50 14.65 -12.29
CA LEU A 272 2.03 15.16 -11.02
C LEU A 272 3.18 16.13 -11.28
N VAL A 273 4.16 15.74 -12.10
CA VAL A 273 5.30 16.61 -12.47
C VAL A 273 4.85 17.88 -13.20
N GLN A 274 3.85 17.79 -14.06
CA GLN A 274 3.29 18.96 -14.74
C GLN A 274 2.59 19.93 -13.78
N SER A 275 1.91 19.42 -12.74
CA SER A 275 1.34 20.30 -11.71
C SER A 275 2.40 21.03 -10.88
N LEU A 276 3.64 20.48 -10.76
CA LEU A 276 4.74 21.15 -10.06
C LEU A 276 5.14 22.48 -10.70
N GLN A 277 4.77 22.71 -11.97
CA GLN A 277 5.12 23.92 -12.72
C GLN A 277 4.43 25.19 -12.18
N HIS A 278 3.47 25.03 -11.27
CA HIS A 278 2.66 26.10 -10.72
C HIS A 278 2.75 26.15 -9.19
N ASP A 279 2.60 27.35 -8.62
CA ASP A 279 2.40 27.51 -7.18
C ASP A 279 1.00 26.99 -6.82
N ALA A 280 0.88 26.26 -5.71
CA ALA A 280 -0.38 25.69 -5.22
C ALA A 280 -0.49 25.94 -3.71
N VAL A 281 -0.95 27.14 -3.36
CA VAL A 281 -1.02 27.66 -1.98
C VAL A 281 -2.42 28.23 -1.77
N SER A 282 -2.97 28.06 -0.56
CA SER A 282 -4.28 28.59 -0.21
C SER A 282 -4.27 30.11 -0.32
N ALA A 283 -5.26 30.68 -1.02
CA ALA A 283 -5.46 32.11 -1.13
C ALA A 283 -6.40 32.65 -0.03
N GLU A 284 -7.23 31.79 0.54
CA GLU A 284 -8.24 32.14 1.55
C GLU A 284 -8.43 31.02 2.59
N HIS A 285 -9.16 31.31 3.67
CA HIS A 285 -9.41 30.39 4.79
C HIS A 285 -10.85 30.50 5.34
N ASP A 286 -11.79 30.98 4.52
CA ASP A 286 -13.19 31.24 4.88
C ASP A 286 -13.91 29.99 5.39
N ILE A 287 -13.46 28.80 4.97
CA ILE A 287 -14.01 27.52 5.42
C ILE A 287 -14.02 27.38 6.94
N ASP A 288 -13.06 27.98 7.63
CA ASP A 288 -12.97 27.96 9.10
C ASP A 288 -14.18 28.61 9.78
N THR A 289 -14.91 29.47 9.06
CA THR A 289 -16.15 30.10 9.53
C THR A 289 -17.30 29.09 9.59
N TYR A 290 -17.27 28.08 8.72
CA TYR A 290 -18.33 27.07 8.58
C TYR A 290 -17.97 25.76 9.29
N ILE A 291 -16.73 25.30 9.12
CA ILE A 291 -16.19 24.09 9.73
C ILE A 291 -15.03 24.52 10.63
N LYS A 292 -15.26 24.51 11.95
CA LYS A 292 -14.22 24.81 12.93
C LYS A 292 -13.05 23.85 12.76
N GLN A 293 -11.84 24.35 12.96
CA GLN A 293 -10.65 23.50 12.94
C GLN A 293 -10.72 22.36 13.96
N PRO A 294 -10.03 21.23 13.69
CA PRO A 294 -9.90 20.15 14.65
C PRO A 294 -9.33 20.62 15.99
N ASP A 295 -9.68 19.91 17.07
CA ASP A 295 -9.07 20.13 18.37
C ASP A 295 -7.55 19.90 18.28
N GLY A 296 -6.76 20.91 18.66
CA GLY A 296 -5.30 20.91 18.49
C GLY A 296 -4.80 21.54 17.20
N GLY A 297 -5.70 22.01 16.32
CA GLY A 297 -5.37 22.67 15.06
C GLY A 297 -5.09 21.71 13.92
N LEU A 298 -4.76 22.27 12.76
CA LEU A 298 -4.43 21.50 11.55
C LEU A 298 -3.08 20.79 11.71
N THR A 299 -2.95 19.64 11.03
CA THR A 299 -1.72 18.85 11.06
C THR A 299 -0.71 19.45 10.10
N GLY A 300 0.35 20.07 10.65
CA GLY A 300 1.46 20.59 9.86
C GLY A 300 2.20 19.50 9.07
N TYR A 301 2.99 19.90 8.06
CA TYR A 301 3.58 18.97 7.10
C TYR A 301 4.43 17.86 7.75
N ARG A 302 5.33 18.22 8.69
CA ARG A 302 6.16 17.25 9.41
C ARG A 302 5.32 16.26 10.22
N GLY A 303 4.26 16.73 10.87
CA GLY A 303 3.32 15.88 11.58
C GLY A 303 2.65 14.89 10.65
N ALA A 304 2.16 15.36 9.50
CA ALA A 304 1.53 14.50 8.49
C ALA A 304 2.49 13.41 7.99
N VAL A 305 3.77 13.76 7.74
CA VAL A 305 4.81 12.79 7.38
C VAL A 305 5.07 11.79 8.51
N ALA A 306 5.28 12.26 9.75
CA ALA A 306 5.53 11.38 10.89
C ALA A 306 4.39 10.37 11.10
N LEU A 307 3.15 10.81 10.90
CA LEU A 307 1.96 9.98 11.00
C LEU A 307 1.86 8.96 9.85
N ALA A 308 2.24 9.36 8.63
CA ALA A 308 2.33 8.46 7.49
C ALA A 308 3.44 7.39 7.66
N LEU A 309 4.55 7.73 8.33
CA LEU A 309 5.66 6.82 8.62
C LEU A 309 5.44 5.95 9.87
N GLY A 310 4.63 6.42 10.83
CA GLY A 310 4.57 5.92 12.21
C GLY A 310 4.27 4.44 12.38
N LYS A 311 3.46 3.83 11.50
CA LYS A 311 3.13 2.39 11.56
C LYS A 311 3.99 1.50 10.67
N GLU A 312 4.78 2.04 9.73
CA GLU A 312 5.73 1.24 8.94
C GLU A 312 6.93 0.75 9.77
N ARG A 313 7.23 1.45 10.87
CA ARG A 313 8.32 1.12 11.80
C ARG A 313 8.07 -0.17 12.61
N ASP A 314 6.81 -0.58 12.76
CA ASP A 314 6.42 -1.73 13.58
C ASP A 314 6.54 -3.08 12.87
N GLY A 315 7.03 -3.09 11.62
CA GLY A 315 7.44 -4.33 10.96
C GLY A 315 6.32 -5.35 10.72
N GLN A 316 5.06 -4.94 10.82
CA GLN A 316 3.91 -5.77 10.49
C GLN A 316 3.81 -5.91 8.97
N VAL A 317 4.60 -6.82 8.42
CA VAL A 317 4.40 -7.31 7.06
C VAL A 317 3.15 -8.20 7.08
N GLU A 318 2.11 -7.72 6.39
CA GLU A 318 0.90 -8.45 5.95
C GLU A 318 -0.02 -9.07 7.02
N THR A 319 0.17 -8.81 8.32
CA THR A 319 -0.63 -9.53 9.32
C THR A 319 -1.48 -8.60 10.17
N THR A 320 -2.79 -8.70 9.89
CA THR A 320 -3.92 -8.33 10.75
C THR A 320 -4.53 -6.96 10.45
N TRP A 321 -5.39 -6.94 9.43
CA TRP A 321 -6.33 -5.87 9.08
C TRP A 321 -7.34 -5.50 10.19
N ALA A 322 -7.19 -6.04 11.40
CA ALA A 322 -8.16 -5.90 12.49
C ALA A 322 -8.00 -4.62 13.33
N ASN A 323 -7.01 -3.77 13.04
CA ASN A 323 -6.80 -2.48 13.71
C ASN A 323 -6.67 -1.31 12.71
N ALA A 324 -7.52 -1.29 11.68
CA ALA A 324 -7.71 -0.10 10.85
C ALA A 324 -8.54 0.91 11.64
N GLY A 325 -7.87 1.89 12.25
CA GLY A 325 -8.51 2.88 13.12
C GLY A 325 -7.88 4.27 13.02
N ALA A 326 -6.79 4.44 12.26
CA ALA A 326 -6.16 5.73 12.03
C ALA A 326 -6.27 6.16 10.55
N ASP A 327 -6.52 7.45 10.33
CA ASP A 327 -6.74 8.11 9.02
C ASP A 327 -5.68 7.86 7.94
N ALA A 328 -4.48 7.42 8.34
CA ALA A 328 -3.34 7.21 7.47
C ALA A 328 -2.96 5.73 7.32
N ASP A 329 -3.82 4.80 7.75
CA ASP A 329 -3.56 3.36 7.65
C ASP A 329 -3.62 2.89 6.18
N PRO A 330 -2.74 1.94 5.76
CA PRO A 330 -2.88 1.30 4.45
C PRO A 330 -4.21 0.55 4.36
N LEU A 331 -4.91 0.70 3.24
CA LEU A 331 -6.13 -0.05 2.94
C LEU A 331 -5.85 -1.16 1.92
N PRO A 332 -6.61 -2.27 1.91
CA PRO A 332 -6.53 -3.28 0.85
C PRO A 332 -6.76 -2.71 -0.56
N SER A 333 -7.49 -1.60 -0.64
CA SER A 333 -7.76 -0.86 -1.88
C SER A 333 -6.61 0.06 -2.32
N ASP A 334 -5.57 0.25 -1.48
CA ASP A 334 -4.46 1.11 -1.84
C ASP A 334 -3.66 0.50 -3.01
N PRO A 335 -3.14 1.33 -3.93
CA PRO A 335 -2.43 0.81 -5.09
C PRO A 335 -1.14 0.08 -4.69
N GLY A 336 -0.77 -0.99 -5.41
CA GLY A 336 0.44 -1.79 -5.09
C GLY A 336 1.80 -1.07 -5.21
N TRP A 337 1.82 0.21 -5.59
CA TRP A 337 3.01 1.08 -5.56
C TRP A 337 3.10 1.95 -4.28
N ALA A 338 2.05 1.93 -3.44
CA ALA A 338 2.04 2.53 -2.11
C ALA A 338 2.96 1.75 -1.15
N GLY A 339 3.57 2.46 -0.20
CA GLY A 339 4.52 1.85 0.72
C GLY A 339 5.79 1.32 0.03
N HIS A 340 6.69 0.69 0.80
CA HIS A 340 8.01 0.32 0.29
C HIS A 340 7.96 -0.51 -0.99
N ARG A 341 8.89 -0.23 -1.92
CA ARG A 341 9.09 -1.11 -3.08
C ARG A 341 9.48 -2.49 -2.57
N VAL A 342 8.75 -3.52 -2.96
CA VAL A 342 9.08 -4.91 -2.62
C VAL A 342 9.48 -5.63 -3.90
N TYR A 343 10.62 -6.31 -3.86
CA TYR A 343 10.99 -7.28 -4.90
C TYR A 343 10.67 -8.68 -4.42
N VAL A 344 9.99 -9.46 -5.27
CA VAL A 344 9.62 -10.84 -4.98
C VAL A 344 10.14 -11.73 -6.11
N ASP A 345 10.82 -12.81 -5.76
CA ASP A 345 11.10 -13.95 -6.64
C ASP A 345 10.36 -15.16 -6.05
N GLU A 346 9.27 -15.56 -6.69
CA GLU A 346 8.42 -16.68 -6.27
C GLU A 346 8.51 -17.79 -7.30
N ARG A 347 8.71 -19.02 -6.80
CA ARG A 347 8.84 -20.22 -7.62
C ARG A 347 8.09 -21.37 -7.00
N THR A 348 7.46 -22.15 -7.86
CA THR A 348 6.64 -23.28 -7.47
C THR A 348 7.16 -24.54 -8.15
N PHE A 349 7.23 -25.63 -7.38
CA PHE A 349 7.77 -26.91 -7.83
C PHE A 349 6.86 -28.04 -7.36
N ALA A 350 6.37 -28.85 -8.30
CA ALA A 350 5.60 -30.04 -7.98
C ALA A 350 6.54 -31.21 -7.61
N SER A 351 6.08 -32.03 -6.68
CA SER A 351 6.75 -33.25 -6.23
C SER A 351 5.74 -34.37 -6.04
N ASP A 352 6.14 -35.60 -6.34
CA ASP A 352 5.40 -36.85 -6.14
C ASP A 352 5.49 -37.39 -4.69
N VAL A 353 5.99 -36.56 -3.78
CA VAL A 353 6.22 -36.91 -2.37
C VAL A 353 5.16 -36.20 -1.53
N ASP A 354 4.67 -36.82 -0.49
CA ASP A 354 3.73 -36.18 0.42
C ASP A 354 4.34 -34.99 1.17
N VAL A 355 3.45 -34.14 1.67
CA VAL A 355 3.77 -32.90 2.37
C VAL A 355 4.64 -33.12 3.60
N ALA A 356 4.44 -34.21 4.35
CA ALA A 356 5.12 -34.43 5.63
C ALA A 356 6.62 -34.69 5.43
N HIS A 357 6.99 -35.45 4.41
CA HIS A 357 8.39 -35.70 4.06
C HIS A 357 9.10 -34.45 3.55
N VAL A 358 8.44 -33.66 2.69
CA VAL A 358 9.00 -32.40 2.20
C VAL A 358 9.16 -31.40 3.36
N TRP A 359 8.16 -31.32 4.25
CA TRP A 359 8.23 -30.47 5.44
C TRP A 359 9.39 -30.84 6.36
N THR A 360 9.62 -32.14 6.59
CA THR A 360 10.72 -32.62 7.43
C THR A 360 12.08 -32.11 6.93
N VAL A 361 12.27 -32.07 5.60
CA VAL A 361 13.48 -31.52 5.00
C VAL A 361 13.55 -29.99 5.15
N ILE A 362 12.43 -29.28 4.96
CA ILE A 362 12.33 -27.82 5.11
C ILE A 362 12.68 -27.39 6.55
N GLU A 363 12.08 -28.01 7.57
CA GLU A 363 12.36 -27.71 8.98
C GLU A 363 13.81 -28.08 9.36
N GLY A 364 14.40 -29.02 8.63
CA GLY A 364 15.79 -29.46 8.76
C GLY A 364 16.84 -28.53 8.12
N ILE A 365 16.46 -27.45 7.44
CA ILE A 365 17.41 -26.55 6.74
C ILE A 365 18.41 -25.87 7.71
N GLY A 366 19.64 -25.70 7.24
CA GLY A 366 20.72 -24.98 7.91
C GLY A 366 21.54 -25.85 8.88
N GLY A 367 22.58 -25.25 9.49
CA GLY A 367 23.49 -25.98 10.36
C GLY A 367 24.17 -27.16 9.65
N ARG A 368 24.22 -28.35 10.29
CA ARG A 368 24.89 -29.54 9.72
C ARG A 368 24.21 -30.10 8.47
N ASN A 369 22.92 -29.84 8.29
CA ASN A 369 22.16 -30.32 7.11
C ASN A 369 22.35 -29.40 5.89
N GLY A 370 22.85 -28.18 6.10
CA GLY A 370 23.06 -27.18 5.05
C GLY A 370 21.75 -26.69 4.42
N TRP A 371 21.89 -25.95 3.31
CA TRP A 371 20.78 -25.27 2.62
C TRP A 371 20.30 -26.01 1.35
N TYR A 372 20.70 -27.29 1.20
CA TYR A 372 20.36 -28.13 0.04
C TYR A 372 20.62 -27.45 -1.31
N SER A 373 21.61 -26.56 -1.43
CA SER A 373 21.94 -25.84 -2.67
C SER A 373 23.45 -25.87 -2.95
N LEU A 374 23.90 -25.26 -4.07
CA LEU A 374 25.30 -25.33 -4.50
C LEU A 374 26.26 -24.78 -3.41
N PRO A 375 27.19 -25.59 -2.87
CA PRO A 375 28.04 -25.21 -1.74
C PRO A 375 28.89 -23.95 -1.99
N LEU A 376 29.34 -23.75 -3.23
CA LEU A 376 30.27 -22.66 -3.58
C LEU A 376 29.63 -21.26 -3.49
N ALA A 377 28.34 -21.12 -3.82
CA ALA A 377 27.65 -19.83 -3.82
C ALA A 377 27.40 -19.30 -2.39
N TRP A 378 27.15 -20.20 -1.44
CA TRP A 378 26.92 -19.88 -0.03
C TRP A 378 28.22 -19.58 0.73
N SER A 379 29.32 -20.25 0.36
CA SER A 379 30.67 -19.98 0.90
C SER A 379 31.19 -18.59 0.52
N VAL A 380 31.03 -18.20 -0.75
CA VAL A 380 31.46 -16.87 -1.24
C VAL A 380 30.64 -15.75 -0.59
N ARG A 381 29.32 -15.93 -0.43
CA ARG A 381 28.44 -14.96 0.24
C ARG A 381 28.74 -14.82 1.73
N GLY A 382 28.99 -15.93 2.43
CA GLY A 382 29.36 -15.93 3.85
C GLY A 382 30.71 -15.24 4.12
N TRP A 383 31.64 -15.30 3.16
CA TRP A 383 32.92 -14.59 3.23
C TRP A 383 32.77 -13.07 3.01
N LEU A 384 31.94 -12.66 2.03
CA LEU A 384 31.56 -11.26 1.78
C LEU A 384 30.85 -10.60 2.96
N ASP A 385 29.96 -11.33 3.65
CA ASP A 385 29.29 -10.84 4.87
C ASP A 385 30.29 -10.65 6.02
N LYS A 386 31.23 -11.59 6.20
CA LYS A 386 32.28 -11.50 7.22
C LYS A 386 33.23 -10.31 7.00
N LEU A 387 33.60 -10.03 5.75
CA LEU A 387 34.43 -8.88 5.39
C LEU A 387 33.73 -7.53 5.60
N SER A 388 32.39 -7.50 5.51
CA SER A 388 31.59 -6.29 5.75
C SER A 388 31.12 -6.17 7.21
N GLY A 389 31.62 -7.02 8.12
CA GLY A 389 31.33 -7.00 9.56
C GLY A 389 29.97 -7.62 9.94
N GLY A 390 29.42 -8.48 9.10
CA GLY A 390 28.24 -9.32 9.37
C GLY A 390 28.58 -10.60 10.14
N ALA A 391 27.56 -11.39 10.46
CA ALA A 391 27.66 -12.54 11.37
C ALA A 391 28.39 -13.76 10.77
N GLY A 392 28.55 -13.85 9.44
CA GLY A 392 29.20 -14.99 8.76
C GLY A 392 28.43 -16.34 8.89
N LEU A 393 29.09 -17.44 8.52
CA LEU A 393 28.54 -18.83 8.51
C LEU A 393 28.47 -19.52 9.90
N LEU A 394 28.55 -18.80 11.02
CA LEU A 394 28.94 -19.40 12.32
C LEU A 394 27.97 -19.14 13.48
N ARG A 395 26.65 -19.16 13.23
CA ARG A 395 25.65 -19.32 14.29
C ARG A 395 24.85 -20.59 14.04
N GLY A 396 25.26 -21.67 14.71
CA GLY A 396 24.58 -22.95 14.65
C GLY A 396 23.17 -22.90 15.25
N ARG A 397 22.31 -23.83 14.82
CA ARG A 397 20.96 -24.05 15.33
C ARG A 397 20.94 -24.91 16.60
N ARG A 398 19.87 -24.83 17.40
CA ARG A 398 19.74 -25.49 18.70
C ARG A 398 19.37 -26.96 18.59
N HIS A 399 18.52 -27.33 17.63
CA HIS A 399 18.14 -28.71 17.34
C HIS A 399 18.25 -28.99 15.83
N PRO A 400 18.84 -30.12 15.38
CA PRO A 400 19.10 -30.37 13.96
C PRO A 400 17.86 -30.56 13.07
N HIS A 401 16.71 -30.91 13.64
CA HIS A 401 15.49 -31.24 12.88
C HIS A 401 14.27 -30.39 13.24
N HIS A 402 14.35 -29.58 14.31
CA HIS A 402 13.22 -28.78 14.77
C HIS A 402 13.59 -27.32 14.88
N LEU A 403 12.68 -26.45 14.46
CA LEU A 403 12.83 -25.00 14.52
C LEU A 403 11.75 -24.37 15.40
N VAL A 404 12.11 -23.29 16.08
CA VAL A 404 11.19 -22.47 16.88
C VAL A 404 11.26 -21.02 16.39
N ALA A 405 10.13 -20.31 16.45
CA ALA A 405 10.10 -18.87 16.18
C ALA A 405 11.12 -18.12 17.07
N GLY A 406 11.85 -17.19 16.46
CA GLY A 406 12.94 -16.43 17.08
C GLY A 406 14.32 -17.08 16.99
N GLU A 407 14.42 -18.38 16.65
CA GLU A 407 15.69 -19.10 16.53
C GLU A 407 16.54 -18.58 15.36
N VAL A 408 17.87 -18.61 15.52
CA VAL A 408 18.82 -18.24 14.45
C VAL A 408 19.29 -19.49 13.74
N VAL A 409 19.18 -19.49 12.41
CA VAL A 409 19.69 -20.52 11.50
C VAL A 409 20.70 -19.85 10.58
N ASP A 410 21.99 -20.01 10.89
CA ASP A 410 23.10 -19.33 10.22
C ASP A 410 22.96 -17.79 10.29
N TRP A 411 22.67 -17.11 9.18
CA TRP A 411 22.41 -15.66 9.13
C TRP A 411 20.93 -15.30 8.97
N TRP A 412 20.05 -16.26 9.19
CA TRP A 412 18.61 -16.08 9.17
C TRP A 412 18.03 -16.20 10.58
N ARG A 413 16.96 -15.47 10.86
CA ARG A 413 16.13 -15.67 12.04
C ARG A 413 14.78 -16.22 11.64
N VAL A 414 14.34 -17.29 12.29
CA VAL A 414 12.98 -17.80 12.16
C VAL A 414 12.03 -16.73 12.67
N GLU A 415 11.23 -16.16 11.79
CA GLU A 415 10.27 -15.12 12.15
C GLU A 415 8.89 -15.74 12.39
N ARG A 416 8.49 -16.69 11.54
CA ARG A 416 7.23 -17.43 11.67
C ARG A 416 7.44 -18.88 11.24
N ILE A 417 6.78 -19.79 11.93
CA ILE A 417 6.70 -21.19 11.57
C ILE A 417 5.28 -21.71 11.81
N GLU A 418 4.66 -22.26 10.77
CA GLU A 418 3.44 -23.07 10.85
C GLU A 418 3.82 -24.49 10.47
N ARG A 419 3.86 -25.37 11.47
CA ARG A 419 4.36 -26.73 11.29
C ARG A 419 3.53 -27.48 10.24
N GLY A 420 4.24 -28.17 9.35
CA GLY A 420 3.66 -28.88 8.21
C GLY A 420 3.35 -28.01 7.00
N ARG A 421 3.54 -26.69 7.07
CA ARG A 421 3.06 -25.77 6.02
C ARG A 421 4.04 -24.66 5.65
N LEU A 422 4.45 -23.81 6.58
CA LEU A 422 5.15 -22.55 6.29
C LEU A 422 6.34 -22.31 7.20
N LEU A 423 7.50 -22.02 6.63
CA LEU A 423 8.67 -21.48 7.34
C LEU A 423 9.06 -20.12 6.74
N ARG A 424 9.05 -19.07 7.56
CA ARG A 424 9.48 -17.71 7.19
C ARG A 424 10.76 -17.34 7.95
N LEU A 425 11.78 -16.97 7.18
CA LEU A 425 13.10 -16.64 7.66
C LEU A 425 13.42 -15.18 7.31
N ARG A 426 13.85 -14.38 8.29
CA ARG A 426 14.33 -13.00 8.11
C ARG A 426 15.85 -12.96 8.05
N ALA A 427 16.43 -12.31 7.05
CA ALA A 427 17.88 -12.16 6.95
C ALA A 427 18.42 -11.19 8.01
N GLU A 428 19.54 -11.54 8.64
CA GLU A 428 20.28 -10.69 9.58
C GLU A 428 21.60 -10.15 8.99
N MET A 429 21.92 -10.51 7.76
CA MET A 429 23.14 -10.07 7.06
C MET A 429 23.16 -8.57 6.79
N ARG A 430 24.37 -8.00 6.64
CA ARG A 430 24.52 -6.61 6.18
C ARG A 430 24.23 -6.54 4.67
N ALA A 431 22.97 -6.30 4.34
CA ALA A 431 22.53 -5.98 2.99
C ALA A 431 21.99 -4.54 2.94
N PRO A 432 22.07 -3.87 1.77
CA PRO A 432 21.42 -2.56 1.57
C PRO A 432 19.89 -2.74 1.44
N GLY A 433 19.24 -3.29 2.46
CA GLY A 433 17.81 -3.63 2.48
C GLY A 433 17.48 -4.70 3.53
N ARG A 434 16.20 -5.03 3.64
CA ARG A 434 15.69 -6.13 4.49
C ARG A 434 15.25 -7.28 3.58
N ALA A 435 15.55 -8.53 3.94
CA ALA A 435 15.23 -9.70 3.12
C ALA A 435 14.55 -10.79 3.94
N TRP A 436 13.61 -11.50 3.31
CA TRP A 436 12.93 -12.66 3.85
C TRP A 436 12.95 -13.80 2.83
N LEU A 437 12.92 -15.03 3.34
CA LEU A 437 12.75 -16.24 2.56
C LEU A 437 11.60 -17.04 3.18
N GLU A 438 10.61 -17.35 2.35
CA GLU A 438 9.49 -18.21 2.71
C GLU A 438 9.60 -19.53 1.97
N LEU A 439 9.38 -20.61 2.71
CA LEU A 439 9.33 -21.97 2.22
C LEU A 439 7.97 -22.54 2.63
N CYS A 440 7.14 -22.84 1.65
CA CYS A 440 5.79 -23.35 1.85
C CYS A 440 5.62 -24.69 1.14
N VAL A 441 4.82 -25.59 1.71
CA VAL A 441 4.43 -26.84 1.09
C VAL A 441 2.94 -27.07 1.28
N GLU A 442 2.26 -27.44 0.20
CA GLU A 442 0.82 -27.69 0.16
C GLU A 442 0.55 -29.02 -0.57
N PRO A 443 -0.54 -29.74 -0.28
CA PRO A 443 -0.88 -30.97 -1.01
C PRO A 443 -1.31 -30.66 -2.45
N ASP A 444 -0.88 -31.51 -3.40
CA ASP A 444 -1.21 -31.39 -4.84
C ASP A 444 -1.85 -32.69 -5.36
N GLY A 445 -3.00 -33.06 -4.76
CA GLY A 445 -3.76 -34.27 -5.09
C GLY A 445 -3.05 -35.59 -4.72
N THR A 446 -2.01 -35.96 -5.47
CA THR A 446 -1.23 -37.19 -5.30
C THR A 446 0.18 -36.96 -4.74
N GLY A 447 0.59 -35.70 -4.57
CA GLY A 447 1.91 -35.34 -4.06
C GLY A 447 1.90 -34.01 -3.30
N SER A 448 2.93 -33.19 -3.50
CA SER A 448 3.07 -31.90 -2.85
C SER A 448 3.55 -30.80 -3.81
N LEU A 449 3.10 -29.60 -3.52
CA LEU A 449 3.51 -28.36 -4.17
C LEU A 449 4.42 -27.59 -3.22
N TYR A 450 5.71 -27.55 -3.54
CA TYR A 450 6.69 -26.75 -2.80
C TYR A 450 6.81 -25.36 -3.43
N ARG A 451 6.53 -24.32 -2.65
CA ARG A 451 6.63 -22.91 -3.03
C ARG A 451 7.77 -22.25 -2.27
N GLN A 452 8.66 -21.60 -3.01
CA GLN A 452 9.78 -20.82 -2.48
C GLN A 452 9.63 -19.36 -2.88
N ARG A 453 9.59 -18.46 -1.89
CA ARG A 453 9.37 -17.03 -2.12
C ARG A 453 10.44 -16.21 -1.42
N ALA A 454 11.27 -15.52 -2.19
CA ALA A 454 12.26 -14.58 -1.67
C ALA A 454 11.72 -13.16 -1.76
N ILE A 455 11.66 -12.46 -0.63
CA ILE A 455 11.06 -11.12 -0.49
C ILE A 455 12.15 -10.15 -0.08
N PHE A 456 12.32 -9.05 -0.80
CA PHE A 456 13.37 -8.07 -0.54
C PHE A 456 12.85 -6.63 -0.57
N PHE A 457 13.11 -5.91 0.52
CA PHE A 457 12.82 -4.50 0.70
C PHE A 457 14.14 -3.71 0.54
N PRO A 458 14.41 -3.11 -0.62
CA PRO A 458 15.66 -2.41 -0.91
C PRO A 458 15.78 -1.11 -0.11
N LYS A 459 16.99 -0.78 0.35
CA LYS A 459 17.32 0.54 0.90
C LYS A 459 17.97 1.41 -0.19
N GLY A 460 17.23 2.40 -0.66
CA GLY A 460 17.65 3.35 -1.69
C GLY A 460 18.15 2.69 -2.98
N LEU A 461 18.98 3.41 -3.76
CA LEU A 461 19.51 2.91 -5.03
C LEU A 461 20.42 1.68 -4.85
N SER A 462 21.27 1.68 -3.81
CA SER A 462 22.18 0.56 -3.54
C SER A 462 21.45 -0.78 -3.31
N GLY A 463 20.28 -0.75 -2.64
CA GLY A 463 19.44 -1.92 -2.46
C GLY A 463 18.91 -2.47 -3.78
N ARG A 464 18.49 -1.58 -4.68
CA ARG A 464 17.94 -1.98 -5.99
C ARG A 464 19.01 -2.62 -6.87
N LEU A 465 20.21 -2.03 -6.91
CA LEU A 465 21.35 -2.59 -7.63
C LEU A 465 21.77 -3.94 -7.03
N TYR A 466 21.73 -4.07 -5.70
CA TYR A 466 21.99 -5.34 -5.02
C TYR A 466 20.98 -6.42 -5.44
N TRP A 467 19.68 -6.12 -5.49
CA TRP A 467 18.67 -7.08 -5.96
C TRP A 467 18.95 -7.53 -7.40
N LEU A 468 19.19 -6.59 -8.31
CA LEU A 468 19.51 -6.90 -9.71
C LEU A 468 20.76 -7.77 -9.85
N ALA A 469 21.79 -7.52 -9.03
CA ALA A 469 23.01 -8.32 -9.03
C ALA A 469 22.79 -9.76 -8.50
N VAL A 470 21.79 -9.97 -7.63
CA VAL A 470 21.49 -11.28 -7.02
C VAL A 470 20.50 -12.10 -7.86
N LEU A 471 19.68 -11.48 -8.71
CA LEU A 471 18.69 -12.18 -9.56
C LEU A 471 19.28 -13.35 -10.40
N PRO A 472 20.45 -13.22 -11.06
CA PRO A 472 21.06 -14.35 -11.78
C PRO A 472 21.47 -15.50 -10.85
N PHE A 473 21.76 -15.22 -9.58
CA PHE A 473 22.04 -16.28 -8.61
C PHE A 473 20.77 -16.99 -8.18
N HIS A 474 19.65 -16.26 -7.98
CA HIS A 474 18.36 -16.90 -7.68
C HIS A 474 17.92 -17.87 -8.79
N SER A 475 18.18 -17.53 -10.06
CA SER A 475 17.84 -18.40 -11.19
C SER A 475 18.57 -19.75 -11.17
N ILE A 476 19.72 -19.84 -10.51
CA ILE A 476 20.51 -21.07 -10.37
C ILE A 476 20.24 -21.75 -9.01
N ILE A 477 20.21 -20.98 -7.92
CA ILE A 477 20.16 -21.50 -6.55
C ILE A 477 18.79 -22.10 -6.22
N PHE A 478 17.69 -21.41 -6.52
CA PHE A 478 16.36 -21.87 -6.10
C PHE A 478 15.93 -23.18 -6.81
N PRO A 479 16.15 -23.36 -8.12
CA PRO A 479 15.90 -24.65 -8.76
C PRO A 479 16.81 -25.78 -8.25
N ALA A 480 18.07 -25.48 -7.89
CA ALA A 480 18.95 -26.47 -7.26
C ALA A 480 18.46 -26.86 -5.86
N MET A 481 18.05 -25.87 -5.06
CA MET A 481 17.50 -26.06 -3.72
C MET A 481 16.25 -26.95 -3.75
N SER A 482 15.29 -26.61 -4.60
CA SER A 482 14.07 -27.39 -4.79
C SER A 482 14.35 -28.85 -5.17
N ARG A 483 15.22 -29.09 -6.17
CA ARG A 483 15.58 -30.45 -6.60
C ARG A 483 16.21 -31.27 -5.49
N ASN A 484 17.08 -30.67 -4.68
CA ASN A 484 17.76 -31.36 -3.59
C ASN A 484 16.82 -31.61 -2.39
N ILE A 485 15.92 -30.66 -2.08
CA ILE A 485 14.91 -30.84 -1.03
C ILE A 485 13.97 -31.99 -1.38
N THR A 486 13.42 -31.98 -2.60
CA THR A 486 12.54 -33.04 -3.08
C THR A 486 13.26 -34.39 -3.19
N ALA A 487 14.52 -34.43 -3.63
CA ALA A 487 15.32 -35.64 -3.64
C ALA A 487 15.59 -36.19 -2.23
N ALA A 488 15.87 -35.33 -1.24
CA ALA A 488 16.03 -35.74 0.15
C ALA A 488 14.70 -36.28 0.74
N ALA A 489 13.58 -35.62 0.42
CA ALA A 489 12.26 -36.06 0.84
C ALA A 489 11.89 -37.43 0.26
N ARG A 490 12.22 -37.69 -1.01
CA ARG A 490 12.06 -39.02 -1.65
C ARG A 490 12.84 -40.11 -0.92
N ARG A 491 14.08 -39.81 -0.50
CA ARG A 491 14.91 -40.77 0.25
C ARG A 491 14.27 -41.11 1.60
N LEU A 492 13.80 -40.10 2.34
CA LEU A 492 13.08 -40.31 3.60
C LEU A 492 11.84 -41.19 3.41
N SER A 493 11.04 -40.91 2.38
CA SER A 493 9.84 -41.71 2.07
C SER A 493 10.19 -43.16 1.69
N ALA A 494 11.27 -43.38 0.95
CA ALA A 494 11.73 -44.72 0.60
C ALA A 494 12.26 -45.50 1.82
N GLU A 495 13.01 -44.83 2.71
CA GLU A 495 13.51 -45.44 3.94
C GLU A 495 12.39 -45.84 4.90
N GLU A 496 11.36 -45.01 5.04
CA GLU A 496 10.17 -45.32 5.85
C GLU A 496 9.41 -46.52 5.28
N LYS A 497 9.18 -46.56 3.96
CA LYS A 497 8.57 -47.72 3.27
C LYS A 497 9.38 -49.00 3.47
N THR A 498 10.70 -48.91 3.51
CA THR A 498 11.59 -50.07 3.72
C THR A 498 11.55 -50.55 5.17
N ARG A 499 11.54 -49.64 6.16
CA ARG A 499 11.40 -50.00 7.59
C ARG A 499 10.02 -50.54 7.95
N GLY A 500 8.96 -50.06 7.29
CA GLY A 500 7.61 -50.59 7.45
C GLY A 500 7.40 -51.98 6.83
N ALA A 501 8.32 -52.44 5.98
CA ALA A 501 8.24 -53.72 5.27
C ALA A 501 9.08 -54.85 5.88
N GLU A 502 9.89 -54.60 6.92
CA GLU A 502 10.56 -55.66 7.68
C GLU A 502 9.55 -56.32 8.65
N PRO A 503 9.25 -57.64 8.53
CA PRO A 503 8.43 -58.33 9.51
C PRO A 503 9.18 -58.41 10.85
N ASP A 504 8.48 -58.13 11.95
CA ASP A 504 8.96 -58.30 13.33
C ASP A 504 9.30 -59.77 13.63
N ALA A 505 10.49 -60.22 13.22
CA ALA A 505 10.98 -61.58 13.38
C ALA A 505 11.55 -61.85 14.80
N ARG A 506 11.25 -61.03 15.81
CA ARG A 506 11.71 -61.21 17.20
C ARG A 506 10.59 -61.40 18.22
N ARG A 507 9.45 -61.96 17.80
CA ARG A 507 8.31 -62.26 18.69
C ARG A 507 7.69 -63.65 18.51
N THR A 508 8.45 -64.69 18.22
CA THR A 508 8.00 -66.08 18.38
C THR A 508 9.17 -67.00 18.71
N GLY A 509 9.36 -67.30 19.99
CA GLY A 509 10.41 -68.24 20.41
C GLY A 509 10.65 -68.36 21.91
N ALA A 510 9.61 -68.28 22.74
CA ALA A 510 9.70 -68.69 24.14
C ALA A 510 8.33 -69.16 24.62
N GLY A 511 8.18 -70.47 24.83
CA GLY A 511 7.06 -71.06 25.55
C GLY A 511 6.49 -72.30 24.87
N GLU A 512 6.97 -73.48 25.25
CA GLU A 512 6.13 -74.50 25.90
C GLU A 512 6.95 -75.77 26.16
N ALA A 513 7.31 -75.97 27.42
CA ALA A 513 7.61 -77.29 27.97
C ALA A 513 6.46 -77.60 28.95
N GLN A 514 5.61 -78.55 28.60
CA GLN A 514 4.68 -79.21 29.52
C GLN A 514 5.26 -80.55 29.97
N PRO A 515 5.07 -80.96 31.24
CA PRO A 515 5.51 -82.25 31.75
C PRO A 515 4.40 -83.31 31.67
N THR A 516 4.77 -84.58 31.65
CA THR A 516 3.89 -85.72 32.01
C THR A 516 4.75 -86.98 32.26
N PRO A 517 4.27 -87.96 33.03
CA PRO A 517 3.26 -87.94 34.09
C PRO A 517 3.85 -88.11 35.51
#